data_AF-A0A2W7CHR6-F1
#
_entry.id   AF-A0A2W7CHR6-F1
#
_cell.length_a   1.000
_cell.length_b   1.000
_cell.length_c   1.000
_cell.angle_alpha   90.00
_cell.angle_beta   90.00
_cell.angle_gamma   90.00
#
_symmetry.space_group_name_H-M   'P 1'
#
loop_
_entity.id
_entity.type
_entity.pdbx_description
1 polymer ?
#
loop_
_entity_poly.entity_id
_entity_poly.type
_entity_poly.pdbx_seq_one_letter_code
_entity_poly.pdbx_strand_id
1 'polypeptide(L)'
;MDLKNLLSIVRKPASPRADLAFALASLDLESAEVRASQLETERRRILISGDDRDLAEIEDKITVANREIERRFALRDELQSRLAKIDEADEIAGRKRRYDEATKLSGEVRKALARYPSLARQIIDMLAVVAEAEAAIAAANDDLPEGAAPIAAAEVSVRGTGADIPPLASTILLPSFDPAKPDLWQPCGPSGYMGNYHSGIEVVLARLAELRGARS
;
A
#
# COMPACT_ATOMS: atom_id res chain seq x y z
N MET A 1 33.26 16.41 -21.74
CA MET A 1 32.75 15.61 -22.88
C MET A 1 32.54 16.56 -24.07
N ASP A 2 32.79 16.14 -25.31
CA ASP A 2 32.58 17.03 -26.48
C ASP A 2 31.09 17.26 -26.74
N LEU A 3 30.73 18.49 -27.15
CA LEU A 3 29.36 18.92 -27.46
C LEU A 3 28.72 18.03 -28.55
N LYS A 4 29.52 17.54 -29.50
CA LYS A 4 29.06 16.60 -30.54
C LYS A 4 28.54 15.29 -29.96
N ASN A 5 29.21 14.76 -28.93
CA ASN A 5 28.79 13.52 -28.28
C ASN A 5 27.50 13.73 -27.50
N LEU A 6 27.35 14.85 -26.80
CA LEU A 6 26.11 15.22 -26.11
C LEU A 6 24.93 15.37 -27.07
N LEU A 7 25.14 16.04 -28.21
CA LEU A 7 24.14 16.18 -29.26
C LEU A 7 23.69 14.82 -29.83
N SER A 8 24.60 13.85 -29.92
CA SER A 8 24.25 12.50 -30.38
C SER A 8 23.30 11.77 -29.42
N ILE A 9 23.43 12.00 -28.11
CA ILE A 9 22.56 11.42 -27.08
C ILE A 9 21.17 12.07 -27.12
N VAL A 10 21.11 13.40 -27.29
CA VAL A 10 19.84 14.14 -27.37
C VAL A 10 19.09 13.85 -28.67
N ARG A 11 19.79 13.62 -29.78
CA ARG A 11 19.15 13.25 -31.06
C ARG A 11 18.49 11.88 -31.04
N LYS A 12 18.92 10.98 -30.15
CA LYS A 12 18.27 9.68 -29.99
C LYS A 12 16.94 9.87 -29.23
N PRO A 13 15.80 9.44 -29.80
CA PRO A 13 14.49 9.68 -29.21
C PRO A 13 14.23 8.85 -27.94
N ALA A 14 14.87 7.68 -27.81
CA ALA A 14 14.66 6.74 -26.70
C ALA A 14 15.96 6.48 -25.91
N SER A 15 16.63 7.55 -25.49
CA SER A 15 17.81 7.43 -24.63
C SER A 15 17.41 7.01 -23.21
N PRO A 16 18.10 6.03 -22.60
CA PRO A 16 17.90 5.65 -21.21
C PRO A 16 18.02 6.83 -20.24
N ARG A 17 17.28 6.78 -19.12
CA ARG A 17 17.37 7.79 -18.04
C ARG A 17 18.81 8.04 -17.60
N ALA A 18 19.59 6.97 -17.40
CA ALA A 18 20.97 7.06 -16.95
C ALA A 18 21.85 7.86 -17.94
N ASP A 19 21.67 7.62 -19.24
CA ASP A 19 22.41 8.30 -20.30
C ASP A 19 22.05 9.79 -20.37
N LEU A 20 20.77 10.13 -20.20
CA LEU A 20 20.30 11.52 -20.15
C LEU A 20 20.82 12.25 -18.91
N ALA A 21 20.79 11.61 -17.75
CA ALA A 21 21.32 12.17 -16.50
C ALA A 21 22.85 12.37 -16.58
N PHE A 22 23.57 11.40 -17.15
CA PHE A 22 25.00 11.51 -17.38
C PHE A 22 25.35 12.64 -18.35
N ALA A 23 24.60 12.78 -19.45
CA ALA A 23 24.76 13.87 -20.40
C ALA A 23 24.52 15.24 -19.75
N LEU A 24 23.49 15.36 -18.89
CA LEU A 24 23.19 16.58 -18.14
C LEU A 24 24.32 16.94 -17.18
N ALA A 25 24.83 15.96 -16.41
CA ALA A 25 25.95 16.17 -15.49
C ALA A 25 27.27 16.52 -16.21
N SER A 26 27.41 16.11 -17.47
CA SER A 26 28.60 16.37 -18.29
C SER A 26 28.56 17.73 -19.01
N LEU A 27 27.47 18.50 -18.88
CA LEU A 27 27.36 19.84 -19.46
C LEU A 27 28.14 20.86 -18.62
N ASP A 28 29.26 21.31 -19.16
CA ASP A 28 30.09 22.34 -18.54
C ASP A 28 29.71 23.73 -19.08
N LEU A 29 28.70 24.34 -18.43
CA LEU A 29 28.24 25.70 -18.71
C LEU A 29 29.19 26.74 -18.12
N GLU A 30 29.69 26.50 -16.91
CA GLU A 30 30.53 27.45 -16.17
C GLU A 30 31.84 27.73 -16.90
N SER A 31 32.55 26.70 -17.37
CA SER A 31 33.77 26.90 -18.16
C SER A 31 33.50 27.58 -19.50
N ALA A 32 32.29 27.47 -20.05
CA ALA A 32 31.92 28.17 -21.27
C ALA A 32 31.71 29.68 -21.02
N GLU A 33 31.04 30.02 -19.93
CA GLU A 33 30.84 31.41 -19.48
C GLU A 33 32.16 32.08 -19.10
N VAL A 34 33.04 31.36 -18.39
CA VAL A 34 34.38 31.85 -18.05
C VAL A 34 35.18 32.16 -19.31
N ARG A 35 35.15 31.27 -20.33
CA ARG A 35 35.82 31.53 -21.61
C ARG A 35 35.26 32.76 -22.33
N ALA A 36 33.95 32.95 -22.35
CA ALA A 36 33.35 34.15 -22.94
C ALA A 36 33.79 35.43 -22.20
N SER A 37 33.82 35.41 -20.87
CA SER A 37 34.28 36.53 -20.04
C SER A 37 35.77 36.87 -20.25
N GLN A 38 36.61 35.85 -20.46
CA GLN A 38 38.02 36.04 -20.81
C GLN A 38 38.18 36.73 -22.17
N LEU A 39 37.43 36.28 -23.19
CA LEU A 39 37.44 36.91 -24.52
C LEU A 39 36.95 38.37 -24.47
N GLU A 40 35.93 38.69 -23.67
CA GLU A 40 35.47 40.07 -23.46
C GLU A 40 36.53 40.95 -22.77
N THR A 41 37.31 40.36 -21.86
CA THR A 41 38.44 41.06 -21.23
C THR A 41 39.57 41.31 -22.23
N GLU A 42 39.85 40.35 -23.11
CA GLU A 42 40.81 40.50 -24.20
C GLU A 42 40.35 41.54 -25.23
N ARG A 43 39.07 41.56 -25.60
CA ARG A 43 38.47 42.58 -26.47
C ARG A 43 38.67 43.99 -25.91
N ARG A 44 38.42 44.20 -24.62
CA ARG A 44 38.67 45.50 -23.96
C ARG A 44 40.12 45.94 -24.03
N ARG A 45 41.07 45.00 -24.01
CA ARG A 45 42.50 45.30 -24.17
C ARG A 45 42.83 45.68 -25.62
N ILE A 46 42.31 44.94 -26.59
CA ILE A 46 42.53 45.20 -28.03
C ILE A 46 41.97 46.57 -28.44
N LEU A 47 40.83 46.98 -27.89
CA LEU A 47 40.25 48.31 -28.14
C LEU A 47 41.18 49.48 -27.78
N ILE A 48 42.14 49.29 -26.87
CA ILE A 48 43.05 50.34 -26.42
C ILE A 48 44.33 50.40 -27.27
N SER A 49 44.82 49.24 -27.74
CA SER A 49 46.18 49.13 -28.27
C SER A 49 46.33 48.26 -29.52
N GLY A 50 45.26 47.66 -30.02
CA GLY A 50 45.25 46.76 -31.18
C GLY A 50 44.84 47.46 -32.46
N ASP A 51 44.88 46.71 -33.57
CA ASP A 51 44.36 47.16 -34.87
C ASP A 51 42.93 46.67 -35.11
N ASP A 52 42.27 47.23 -36.13
CA ASP A 52 40.88 46.89 -36.48
C ASP A 52 40.72 45.41 -36.86
N ARG A 53 41.79 44.75 -37.32
CA ARG A 53 41.76 43.34 -37.70
C ARG A 53 41.72 42.44 -36.47
N ASP A 54 42.56 42.73 -35.48
CA ASP A 54 42.59 42.01 -34.20
C ASP A 54 41.25 42.17 -33.46
N LEU A 55 40.60 43.34 -33.58
CA LEU A 55 39.27 43.59 -33.03
C LEU A 55 38.19 42.73 -33.72
N ALA A 56 38.21 42.63 -35.05
CA ALA A 56 37.28 41.77 -35.77
C ALA A 56 37.45 40.28 -35.39
N GLU A 57 38.70 39.80 -35.28
CA GLU A 57 38.98 38.41 -34.91
C GLU A 57 38.48 38.05 -33.50
N ILE A 58 38.61 38.95 -32.51
CA ILE A 58 38.13 38.68 -31.15
C ILE A 58 36.60 38.72 -31.07
N GLU A 59 35.94 39.60 -31.83
CA GLU A 59 34.47 39.69 -31.89
C GLU A 59 33.85 38.43 -32.52
N ASP A 60 34.49 37.86 -33.53
CA ASP A 60 34.10 36.57 -34.10
C ASP A 60 34.23 35.44 -33.06
N LYS A 61 35.32 35.41 -32.30
CA LYS A 61 35.52 34.42 -31.22
C LYS A 61 34.45 34.55 -30.13
N ILE A 62 34.11 35.78 -29.71
CA ILE A 62 33.04 36.04 -28.73
C ILE A 62 31.70 35.55 -29.28
N THR A 63 31.39 35.85 -30.54
CA THR A 63 30.14 35.41 -31.18
C THR A 63 30.03 33.88 -31.19
N VAL A 64 31.12 33.18 -31.50
CA VAL A 64 31.16 31.71 -31.45
C VAL A 64 30.99 31.19 -30.02
N ALA A 65 31.64 31.79 -29.03
CA ALA A 65 31.53 31.42 -27.62
C ALA A 65 30.10 31.60 -27.08
N ASN A 66 29.46 32.73 -27.38
CA ASN A 66 28.08 33.01 -26.97
C ASN A 66 27.08 32.02 -27.59
N ARG A 67 27.23 31.70 -28.88
CA ARG A 67 26.42 30.64 -29.52
C ARG A 67 26.66 29.26 -28.90
N GLU A 68 27.86 28.98 -28.42
CA GLU A 68 28.18 27.73 -27.71
C GLU A 68 27.45 27.66 -26.37
N ILE A 69 27.40 28.76 -25.63
CA ILE A 69 26.65 28.92 -24.37
C ILE A 69 25.16 28.70 -24.61
N GLU A 70 24.57 29.40 -25.59
CA GLU A 70 23.15 29.26 -25.95
C GLU A 70 22.79 27.81 -26.29
N ARG A 71 23.63 27.11 -27.07
CA ARG A 71 23.42 25.69 -27.39
C ARG A 71 23.47 24.82 -26.15
N ARG A 72 24.37 25.08 -25.20
CA ARG A 72 24.45 24.32 -23.95
C ARG A 72 23.22 24.55 -23.07
N PHE A 73 22.71 25.77 -22.99
CA PHE A 73 21.46 26.07 -22.29
C PHE A 73 20.28 25.33 -22.93
N ALA A 74 20.13 25.41 -24.25
CA ALA A 74 19.07 24.69 -24.96
C ALA A 74 19.17 23.16 -24.75
N LEU A 75 20.38 22.61 -24.74
CA LEU A 75 20.61 21.19 -24.43
C LEU A 75 20.23 20.83 -22.99
N ARG A 76 20.59 21.66 -22.02
CA ARG A 76 20.23 21.45 -20.61
C ARG A 76 18.72 21.38 -20.44
N ASP A 77 18.01 22.35 -21.00
CA ASP A 77 16.56 22.47 -20.84
C ASP A 77 15.84 21.28 -21.50
N GLU A 78 16.30 20.85 -22.69
CA GLU A 78 15.78 19.66 -23.37
C GLU A 78 16.03 18.37 -22.56
N LEU A 79 17.24 18.18 -22.03
CA LEU A 79 17.59 17.02 -21.20
C LEU A 79 16.74 16.97 -19.92
N GLN A 80 16.57 18.11 -19.25
CA GLN A 80 15.73 18.24 -18.06
C GLN A 80 14.26 17.92 -18.38
N SER A 81 13.73 18.45 -19.48
CA SER A 81 12.36 18.17 -19.93
C SER A 81 12.13 16.68 -20.16
N ARG A 82 13.08 15.98 -20.80
CA ARG A 82 12.97 14.54 -21.04
C ARG A 82 13.08 13.71 -19.75
N LEU A 83 13.98 14.07 -18.85
CA LEU A 83 14.10 13.40 -17.56
C LEU A 83 12.80 13.52 -16.75
N ALA A 84 12.19 14.72 -16.73
CA ALA A 84 10.91 14.95 -16.07
C ALA A 84 9.79 14.08 -16.67
N LYS A 85 9.72 13.95 -17.99
CA LYS A 85 8.73 13.07 -18.66
C LYS A 85 8.92 11.59 -18.32
N ILE A 86 10.16 11.13 -18.20
CA ILE A 86 10.46 9.75 -17.79
C ILE A 86 10.02 9.55 -16.34
N ASP A 87 10.35 10.49 -15.44
CA ASP A 87 9.97 10.42 -14.04
C ASP A 87 8.44 10.38 -13.86
N GLU A 88 7.72 11.24 -14.58
CA GLU A 88 6.26 11.26 -14.58
C GLU A 88 5.67 9.92 -15.06
N ALA A 89 6.21 9.36 -16.15
CA ALA A 89 5.76 8.08 -16.68
C ALA A 89 6.01 6.93 -15.69
N ASP A 90 7.19 6.90 -15.05
CA ASP A 90 7.55 5.91 -14.05
C ASP A 90 6.65 6.01 -12.81
N GLU A 91 6.33 7.23 -12.37
CA GLU A 91 5.40 7.45 -11.26
C GLU A 91 3.97 6.96 -11.59
N ILE A 92 3.47 7.28 -12.78
CA ILE A 92 2.15 6.83 -13.24
C ILE A 92 2.12 5.29 -13.28
N ALA A 93 3.15 4.67 -13.85
CA ALA A 93 3.27 3.22 -13.91
C ALA A 93 3.34 2.60 -12.51
N GLY A 94 4.09 3.20 -11.59
CA GLY A 94 4.18 2.79 -10.20
C GLY A 94 2.84 2.88 -9.45
N ARG A 95 2.10 3.99 -9.64
CA ARG A 95 0.74 4.15 -9.07
C ARG A 95 -0.21 3.07 -9.59
N LYS A 96 -0.18 2.81 -10.90
CA LYS A 96 -1.03 1.77 -11.52
C LYS A 96 -0.73 0.38 -10.97
N ARG A 97 0.55 0.00 -10.86
CA ARG A 97 0.95 -1.31 -10.29
C ARG A 97 0.41 -1.50 -8.87
N ARG A 98 0.59 -0.51 -7.98
CA ARG A 98 0.08 -0.56 -6.61
C ARG A 98 -1.44 -0.70 -6.56
N TYR A 99 -2.15 0.01 -7.44
CA TYR A 99 -3.60 -0.09 -7.55
C TYR A 99 -4.05 -1.49 -8.00
N ASP A 100 -3.40 -2.05 -9.02
CA ASP A 100 -3.73 -3.38 -9.56
C ASP A 100 -3.47 -4.48 -8.50
N GLU A 101 -2.34 -4.39 -7.77
CA GLU A 101 -2.01 -5.28 -6.65
C GLU A 101 -3.03 -5.20 -5.52
N ALA A 102 -3.39 -3.98 -5.07
CA ALA A 102 -4.40 -3.77 -4.03
C ALA A 102 -5.77 -4.31 -4.45
N THR A 103 -6.14 -4.13 -5.72
CA THR A 103 -7.40 -4.65 -6.28
C THR A 103 -7.43 -6.18 -6.26
N LYS A 104 -6.31 -6.82 -6.63
CA LYS A 104 -6.18 -8.28 -6.56
C LYS A 104 -6.34 -8.79 -5.13
N LEU A 105 -5.60 -8.22 -4.18
CA LEU A 105 -5.68 -8.58 -2.76
C LEU A 105 -7.09 -8.38 -2.20
N SER A 106 -7.74 -7.26 -2.53
CA SER A 106 -9.13 -7.01 -2.14
C SER A 106 -10.08 -8.09 -2.67
N GLY A 107 -9.89 -8.53 -3.92
CA GLY A 107 -10.66 -9.61 -4.52
C GLY A 107 -10.46 -10.96 -3.81
N GLU A 108 -9.23 -11.29 -3.42
CA GLU A 108 -8.90 -12.51 -2.67
C GLU A 108 -9.52 -12.48 -1.27
N VAL A 109 -9.37 -11.37 -0.54
CA VAL A 109 -9.97 -11.19 0.78
C VAL A 109 -11.49 -11.27 0.71
N ARG A 110 -12.13 -10.65 -0.29
CA ARG A 110 -13.58 -10.75 -0.48
C ARG A 110 -14.04 -12.20 -0.66
N LYS A 111 -13.30 -13.01 -1.42
CA LYS A 111 -13.61 -14.44 -1.61
C LYS A 111 -13.45 -15.23 -0.30
N ALA A 112 -12.44 -14.92 0.50
CA ALA A 112 -12.24 -15.55 1.80
C ALA A 112 -13.37 -15.17 2.77
N LEU A 113 -13.70 -13.87 2.87
CA LEU A 113 -14.78 -13.36 3.71
C LEU A 113 -16.16 -13.89 3.30
N ALA A 114 -16.39 -14.18 2.03
CA ALA A 114 -17.65 -14.80 1.59
C ALA A 114 -17.89 -16.19 2.22
N ARG A 115 -16.86 -16.86 2.73
CA ARG A 115 -16.99 -18.15 3.46
C ARG A 115 -17.35 -17.97 4.93
N TYR A 116 -17.26 -16.74 5.46
CA TYR A 116 -17.51 -16.46 6.86
C TYR A 116 -18.89 -16.91 7.34
N PRO A 117 -20.02 -16.66 6.63
CA PRO A 117 -21.33 -17.08 7.11
C PRO A 117 -21.46 -18.59 7.27
N SER A 118 -20.87 -19.39 6.38
CA SER A 118 -20.87 -20.85 6.51
C SER A 118 -20.01 -21.33 7.68
N LEU A 119 -18.83 -20.73 7.86
CA LEU A 119 -17.93 -21.08 8.97
C LEU A 119 -18.54 -20.72 10.32
N ALA A 120 -19.18 -19.56 10.41
CA ALA A 120 -19.93 -19.13 11.58
C ALA A 120 -21.05 -20.12 11.94
N ARG A 121 -21.83 -20.59 10.96
CA ARG A 121 -22.87 -21.60 11.20
C ARG A 121 -22.28 -22.91 11.73
N GLN A 122 -21.18 -23.38 11.14
CA GLN A 122 -20.50 -24.59 11.63
C GLN A 122 -20.03 -24.45 13.07
N ILE A 123 -19.53 -23.28 13.46
CA ILE A 123 -19.14 -23.01 14.86
C ILE A 123 -20.37 -23.03 15.77
N ILE A 124 -21.46 -22.38 15.38
CA ILE A 124 -22.72 -22.39 16.15
C ILE A 124 -23.26 -23.82 16.33
N ASP A 125 -23.29 -24.60 15.25
CA ASP A 125 -23.77 -25.99 15.29
C ASP A 125 -22.90 -26.85 16.23
N MET A 126 -21.57 -26.67 16.18
CA MET A 126 -20.65 -27.35 17.09
C MET A 126 -20.86 -26.95 18.55
N LEU A 127 -21.06 -25.66 18.84
CA LEU A 127 -21.34 -25.18 20.18
C LEU A 127 -22.66 -25.73 20.72
N ALA A 128 -23.68 -25.87 19.87
CA ALA A 128 -24.96 -26.47 20.26
C ALA A 128 -24.79 -27.95 20.65
N VAL A 129 -24.00 -28.72 19.91
CA VAL A 129 -23.69 -30.13 20.24
C VAL A 129 -22.96 -30.23 21.57
N VAL A 130 -21.99 -29.35 21.83
CA VAL A 130 -21.28 -29.32 23.12
C VAL A 130 -22.24 -29.01 24.27
N ALA A 131 -23.09 -27.99 24.12
CA ALA A 131 -24.06 -27.61 25.14
C ALA A 131 -25.07 -28.74 25.44
N GLU A 132 -25.56 -29.44 24.41
CA GLU A 132 -26.44 -30.60 24.59
C GLU A 132 -25.75 -31.76 25.32
N ALA A 133 -24.48 -32.04 24.99
CA ALA A 133 -23.69 -33.05 25.68
C ALA A 133 -23.42 -32.69 27.15
N GLU A 134 -23.06 -31.43 27.44
CA GLU A 134 -22.84 -30.97 28.81
C GLU A 134 -24.11 -31.03 29.67
N ALA A 135 -25.26 -30.66 29.11
CA ALA A 135 -26.55 -30.79 29.79
C ALA A 135 -26.89 -32.26 30.11
N ALA A 136 -26.65 -33.17 29.16
CA ALA A 136 -26.86 -34.61 29.38
C ALA A 136 -25.90 -35.20 30.42
N ILE A 137 -24.63 -34.79 30.41
CA ILE A 137 -23.63 -35.19 31.41
C ILE A 137 -24.02 -34.69 32.80
N ALA A 138 -24.45 -33.42 32.90
CA ALA A 138 -24.91 -32.85 34.18
C ALA A 138 -26.11 -33.65 34.73
N ALA A 139 -27.13 -33.89 33.91
CA ALA A 139 -28.29 -34.68 34.32
C ALA A 139 -27.93 -36.11 34.74
N ALA A 140 -27.00 -36.78 34.05
CA ALA A 140 -26.51 -38.11 34.42
C ALA A 140 -25.67 -38.11 35.70
N ASN A 141 -24.93 -37.04 35.96
CA ASN A 141 -24.16 -36.89 37.19
C ASN A 141 -25.04 -36.56 38.41
N ASP A 142 -26.18 -35.88 38.19
CA ASP A 142 -27.17 -35.62 39.24
C ASP A 142 -27.90 -36.90 39.69
N ASP A 143 -28.09 -37.88 38.79
CA ASP A 143 -28.71 -39.19 39.05
C ASP A 143 -27.67 -40.33 39.02
N LEU A 144 -26.61 -40.19 39.81
CA LEU A 144 -25.48 -41.11 39.78
C LEU A 144 -25.82 -42.47 40.43
N PRO A 145 -25.65 -43.61 39.74
CA PRO A 145 -25.84 -44.92 40.35
C PRO A 145 -24.75 -45.21 41.40
N GLU A 146 -25.11 -46.00 42.42
CA GLU A 146 -24.24 -46.29 43.56
C GLU A 146 -22.92 -46.94 43.11
N GLY A 147 -21.80 -46.32 43.49
CA GLY A 147 -20.45 -46.79 43.17
C GLY A 147 -19.89 -46.37 41.80
N ALA A 148 -20.67 -45.65 40.97
CA ALA A 148 -20.16 -45.09 39.72
C ALA A 148 -19.34 -43.80 39.95
N ALA A 149 -18.43 -43.51 39.02
CA ALA A 149 -17.68 -42.26 38.99
C ALA A 149 -18.41 -41.23 38.12
N PRO A 150 -18.36 -39.92 38.48
CA PRO A 150 -18.98 -38.88 37.67
C PRO A 150 -18.31 -38.78 36.28
N ILE A 151 -19.13 -38.53 35.27
CA ILE A 151 -18.69 -38.31 33.90
C ILE A 151 -18.07 -36.91 33.82
N ALA A 152 -16.83 -36.83 33.34
CA ALA A 152 -16.16 -35.55 33.13
C ALA A 152 -16.85 -34.75 32.01
N ALA A 153 -16.89 -33.42 32.15
CA ALA A 153 -17.42 -32.55 31.10
C ALA A 153 -16.65 -32.75 29.77
N ALA A 154 -17.39 -32.63 28.67
CA ALA A 154 -16.85 -32.86 27.32
C ALA A 154 -15.68 -31.92 27.02
N GLU A 155 -15.77 -30.64 27.38
CA GLU A 155 -14.70 -29.65 27.17
C GLU A 155 -13.44 -29.95 28.01
N VAL A 156 -13.62 -30.37 29.27
CA VAL A 156 -12.52 -30.72 30.19
C VAL A 156 -11.72 -31.91 29.66
N SER A 157 -12.40 -32.86 29.01
CA SER A 157 -11.78 -34.06 28.43
C SER A 157 -10.84 -33.76 27.26
N VAL A 158 -11.04 -32.64 26.55
CA VAL A 158 -10.20 -32.23 25.41
C VAL A 158 -9.14 -31.20 25.82
N ARG A 159 -9.44 -30.33 26.79
CA ARG A 159 -8.55 -29.23 27.20
C ARG A 159 -7.55 -29.61 28.30
N GLY A 160 -7.77 -30.73 28.99
CA GLY A 160 -7.00 -31.13 30.16
C GLY A 160 -7.44 -30.40 31.43
N THR A 161 -7.10 -30.97 32.59
CA THR A 161 -7.52 -30.50 33.92
C THR A 161 -6.82 -29.20 34.32
N GLY A 162 -7.40 -28.06 33.93
CA GLY A 162 -7.10 -26.75 34.50
C GLY A 162 -8.40 -26.09 34.93
N ALA A 163 -8.61 -25.95 36.24
CA ALA A 163 -9.89 -25.56 36.86
C ALA A 163 -10.38 -24.12 36.56
N ASP A 164 -9.65 -23.34 35.75
CA ASP A 164 -9.91 -21.92 35.51
C ASP A 164 -10.12 -21.55 34.02
N ILE A 165 -10.40 -22.51 33.15
CA ILE A 165 -10.72 -22.21 31.75
C ILE A 165 -12.24 -22.05 31.62
N PRO A 166 -12.76 -20.83 31.34
CA PRO A 166 -14.19 -20.64 31.13
C PRO A 166 -14.66 -21.43 29.89
N PRO A 167 -15.91 -21.92 29.87
CA PRO A 167 -16.40 -22.75 28.77
C PRO A 167 -16.23 -22.03 27.43
N LEU A 168 -15.97 -22.77 26.36
CA LEU A 168 -15.72 -22.20 25.02
C LEU A 168 -16.82 -21.23 24.59
N ALA A 169 -18.07 -21.62 24.85
CA ALA A 169 -19.25 -20.81 24.57
C ALA A 169 -19.24 -19.43 25.26
N SER A 170 -18.53 -19.29 26.38
CA SER A 170 -18.40 -18.03 27.13
C SER A 170 -17.17 -17.19 26.74
N THR A 171 -16.23 -17.77 25.98
CA THR A 171 -14.96 -17.10 25.60
C THR A 171 -15.00 -16.58 24.16
N ILE A 172 -15.82 -17.18 23.29
CA ILE A 172 -15.96 -16.73 21.90
C ILE A 172 -16.95 -15.57 21.85
N LEU A 173 -16.42 -14.34 21.77
CA LEU A 173 -17.20 -13.17 21.37
C LEU A 173 -17.48 -13.24 19.88
N LEU A 174 -18.56 -13.94 19.51
CA LEU A 174 -19.12 -13.82 18.17
C LEU A 174 -19.77 -12.43 18.04
N PRO A 175 -19.54 -11.66 16.96
CA PRO A 175 -20.35 -10.48 16.69
C PRO A 175 -21.82 -10.90 16.72
N SER A 176 -22.64 -10.16 17.48
CA SER A 176 -24.03 -10.53 17.77
C SER A 176 -24.79 -10.86 16.48
N PHE A 177 -25.19 -12.12 16.33
CA PHE A 177 -26.04 -12.57 15.25
C PHE A 177 -27.46 -12.06 15.50
N ASP A 178 -27.87 -11.02 14.78
CA ASP A 178 -29.30 -10.71 14.62
C ASP A 178 -29.81 -11.47 13.39
N PRO A 179 -30.53 -12.60 13.56
CA PRO A 179 -31.04 -13.38 12.43
C PRO A 179 -32.13 -12.65 11.62
N ALA A 180 -32.67 -11.53 12.14
CA ALA A 180 -33.59 -10.68 11.40
C ALA A 180 -32.86 -9.68 10.48
N LYS A 181 -31.53 -9.57 10.57
CA LYS A 181 -30.73 -8.71 9.70
C LYS A 181 -29.91 -9.54 8.71
N PRO A 182 -30.02 -9.25 7.40
CA PRO A 182 -29.37 -10.04 6.36
C PRO A 182 -27.86 -9.80 6.24
N ASP A 183 -27.28 -8.85 7.01
CA ASP A 183 -25.89 -8.45 6.82
C ASP A 183 -25.15 -8.23 8.15
N LEU A 184 -24.08 -9.02 8.30
CA LEU A 184 -23.15 -9.03 9.44
C LEU A 184 -22.20 -7.82 9.42
N TRP A 185 -22.21 -7.09 8.30
CA TRP A 185 -21.30 -6.00 7.96
C TRP A 185 -22.07 -4.87 7.27
N GLN A 186 -23.19 -4.41 7.86
CA GLN A 186 -23.70 -3.10 7.47
C GLN A 186 -22.52 -2.12 7.51
N PRO A 187 -22.25 -1.38 6.42
CA PRO A 187 -21.06 -0.57 6.33
C PRO A 187 -21.07 0.33 7.55
N CYS A 188 -19.96 0.34 8.28
CA CYS A 188 -19.64 1.36 9.26
C CYS A 188 -19.71 2.70 8.51
N GLY A 189 -20.92 3.25 8.41
CA GLY A 189 -21.15 4.57 7.86
C GLY A 189 -20.47 5.61 8.74
N PRO A 190 -20.46 6.88 8.33
CA PRO A 190 -19.68 7.92 9.00
C PRO A 190 -19.98 8.10 10.51
N SER A 191 -21.06 7.51 11.02
CA SER A 191 -21.49 7.61 12.41
C SER A 191 -21.02 6.50 13.35
N GLY A 192 -20.30 5.46 12.89
CA GLY A 192 -19.43 4.61 13.74
C GLY A 192 -19.96 4.15 15.12
N TYR A 193 -21.25 3.92 15.31
CA TYR A 193 -21.76 3.54 16.62
C TYR A 193 -21.54 2.04 16.89
N MET A 194 -20.48 1.74 17.64
CA MET A 194 -20.34 0.49 18.38
C MET A 194 -21.34 0.50 19.55
N GLY A 195 -22.44 -0.23 19.40
CA GLY A 195 -23.28 -0.58 20.54
C GLY A 195 -22.58 -1.67 21.36
N ASN A 196 -22.12 -1.33 22.56
CA ASN A 196 -21.70 -2.33 23.55
C ASN A 196 -22.92 -3.16 23.96
N TYR A 197 -22.96 -4.42 23.57
CA TYR A 197 -23.95 -5.38 24.08
C TYR A 197 -23.23 -6.43 24.90
N HIS A 198 -23.09 -6.15 26.21
CA HIS A 198 -22.84 -7.18 27.21
C HIS A 198 -24.14 -7.95 27.43
N SER A 199 -24.39 -8.97 26.61
CA SER A 199 -25.53 -9.86 26.81
C SER A 199 -25.02 -11.17 27.41
N GLY A 200 -25.37 -11.45 28.66
CA GLY A 200 -25.01 -12.70 29.33
C GLY A 200 -25.61 -13.93 28.65
N ILE A 201 -25.07 -15.11 28.96
CA ILE A 201 -25.41 -16.41 28.34
C ILE A 201 -26.91 -16.73 28.38
N GLU A 202 -27.63 -16.26 29.40
CA GLU A 202 -29.07 -16.46 29.54
C GLU A 202 -29.88 -15.79 28.42
N VAL A 203 -29.42 -14.63 27.91
CA VAL A 203 -30.09 -13.92 26.81
C VAL A 203 -29.92 -14.68 25.49
N VAL A 204 -28.75 -15.29 25.29
CA VAL A 204 -28.45 -16.10 24.11
C VAL A 204 -29.28 -17.39 24.12
N LEU A 205 -29.38 -18.06 25.27
CA LEU A 205 -30.15 -19.30 25.43
C LEU A 205 -31.66 -19.06 25.29
N ALA A 206 -32.19 -17.98 25.88
CA ALA A 206 -33.60 -17.60 25.72
C ALA A 206 -33.95 -17.34 24.24
N ARG A 207 -33.04 -16.70 23.49
CA ARG A 207 -33.27 -16.40 22.07
C ARG A 207 -33.16 -17.62 21.16
N LEU A 208 -32.30 -18.58 21.50
CA LEU A 208 -32.21 -19.87 20.80
C LEU A 208 -33.48 -20.72 21.00
N ALA A 209 -34.10 -20.65 22.18
CA ALA A 209 -35.37 -21.32 22.45
C ALA A 209 -36.53 -20.74 21.61
N GLU A 210 -36.61 -19.42 21.46
CA GLU A 210 -37.60 -18.76 20.58
C GLU A 210 -37.43 -19.18 19.11
N LEU A 211 -36.20 -19.31 18.62
CA LEU A 211 -35.92 -19.76 17.25
C LEU A 211 -36.26 -21.24 17.02
N ARG A 212 -36.22 -22.09 18.04
CA ARG A 212 -36.72 -23.47 17.97
C ARG A 212 -38.25 -23.53 17.95
N GLY A 213 -38.93 -22.61 18.66
CA GLY A 213 -40.40 -22.51 18.67
C GLY A 213 -41.01 -21.97 17.37
N ALA A 214 -40.29 -21.12 16.62
CA ALA A 214 -40.75 -20.56 15.34
C ALA A 214 -40.70 -21.57 14.15
N ARG A 215 -40.40 -22.86 14.41
CA ARG A 215 -40.43 -23.96 13.43
C ARG A 215 -41.60 -24.94 13.64
N SER A 216 -42.71 -24.50 14.24
CA SER A 216 -44.00 -25.20 14.17
C SER A 216 -44.92 -24.56 13.13
#